data_AF-A0A1H4EJ87-F1
#
_entry.id   AF-A0A1H4EJ87-F1
#
_cell.length_a   1.000
_cell.length_b   1.000
_cell.length_c   1.000
_cell.angle_alpha   90.00
_cell.angle_beta   90.00
_cell.angle_gamma   90.00
#
_symmetry.space_group_name_H-M   'P 1'
#
loop_
_entity.id
_entity.type
_entity.pdbx_description
1 polymer ?
#
loop_
_entity_poly.entity_id
_entity_poly.type
_entity_poly.pdbx_seq_one_letter_code
_entity_poly.pdbx_strand_id
1 'polypeptide(L)'
;MKFTYLSIFFFLCFPYMSMAESTQRYVAPPIDSTTAYVPIISDEEMEKCVKLYNEAKWISEKLETTYVDNYNEKSVKSYNKMVEQNRAMLSKFNTYCAGKRSYSACKAAQKLNKEQGLPYQKCVVDK
;
A
#
# COMPACT_ATOMS: atom_id res chain seq x y z
N MET A 1 27.46 46.22 37.49
CA MET A 1 27.20 45.03 38.32
C MET A 1 25.69 44.84 38.36
N LYS A 2 25.18 43.79 37.68
CA LYS A 2 24.57 42.59 38.26
C LYS A 2 23.26 42.90 38.99
N PHE A 3 22.13 42.24 38.80
CA PHE A 3 21.57 41.21 37.92
C PHE A 3 20.16 41.04 38.50
N THR A 4 19.10 40.97 37.71
CA THR A 4 17.97 40.01 37.84
C THR A 4 16.77 40.52 37.06
N TYR A 5 16.60 40.01 35.84
CA TYR A 5 15.26 39.69 35.37
C TYR A 5 15.26 38.22 35.01
N LEU A 6 14.38 37.56 35.75
CA LEU A 6 14.16 36.14 35.93
C LEU A 6 13.78 35.51 34.59
N SER A 7 14.50 34.44 34.25
CA SER A 7 14.27 33.54 33.14
C SER A 7 12.80 33.15 33.01
N ILE A 8 12.17 33.56 31.91
CA ILE A 8 10.94 32.91 31.41
C ILE A 8 11.37 32.05 30.23
N PHE A 9 11.87 30.86 30.54
CA PHE A 9 11.97 29.76 29.57
C PHE A 9 10.54 29.31 29.26
N PHE A 10 9.95 29.87 28.20
CA PHE A 10 8.74 29.34 27.61
C PHE A 10 9.12 28.01 26.94
N PHE A 11 9.11 26.93 27.72
CA PHE A 11 9.10 25.56 27.21
C PHE A 11 7.78 25.38 26.43
N LEU A 12 7.80 25.80 25.16
CA LEU A 12 6.81 25.40 24.18
C LEU A 12 7.00 23.89 24.00
N CYS A 13 6.31 23.15 24.85
CA CYS A 13 6.00 21.75 24.65
C CYS A 13 5.11 21.71 23.40
N PHE A 14 5.72 21.73 22.21
CA PHE A 14 5.06 21.31 20.99
C PHE A 14 4.71 19.84 21.22
N PRO A 15 3.43 19.46 21.36
CA PRO A 15 3.11 18.06 21.24
C PRO A 15 3.54 17.67 19.82
N TYR A 16 4.58 16.83 19.73
CA TYR A 16 4.94 16.17 18.50
C TYR A 16 3.68 15.43 18.04
N MET A 17 2.96 16.06 17.12
CA MET A 17 1.80 15.46 16.48
C MET A 17 2.36 14.31 15.67
N SER A 18 2.33 13.12 16.27
CA SER A 18 2.61 11.86 15.60
C SER A 18 1.68 11.85 14.40
N MET A 19 2.24 12.09 13.22
CA MET A 19 1.59 11.72 11.98
C MET A 19 1.42 10.22 12.08
N ALA A 20 0.19 9.76 12.30
CA ALA A 20 -0.14 8.36 12.14
C ALA A 20 0.07 8.03 10.67
N GLU A 21 1.28 7.65 10.32
CA GLU A 21 1.60 7.12 9.01
C GLU A 21 0.91 5.77 8.96
N SER A 22 -0.29 5.74 8.37
CA SER A 22 -1.02 4.51 8.10
C SER A 22 -0.11 3.63 7.26
N THR A 23 0.58 2.68 7.91
CA THR A 23 1.49 1.78 7.21
C THR A 23 0.65 0.86 6.33
N GLN A 24 0.72 1.13 5.04
CA GLN A 24 0.08 0.36 3.99
C GLN A 24 0.47 -1.12 4.12
N ARG A 25 -0.53 -1.96 4.42
CA ARG A 25 -0.38 -3.39 4.70
C ARG A 25 -0.62 -4.22 3.45
N TYR A 26 0.28 -5.17 3.17
CA TYR A 26 0.09 -6.17 2.13
C TYR A 26 -1.01 -7.16 2.50
N VAL A 27 -1.92 -7.42 1.58
CA VAL A 27 -2.93 -8.48 1.66
C VAL A 27 -2.80 -9.44 0.48
N ALA A 28 -3.27 -10.68 0.64
CA ALA A 28 -3.33 -11.60 -0.49
C ALA A 28 -4.37 -11.09 -1.51
N PRO A 29 -4.09 -11.16 -2.83
CA PRO A 29 -5.09 -10.85 -3.84
C PRO A 29 -6.27 -11.84 -3.74
N PRO A 30 -7.50 -11.39 -4.09
CA PRO A 30 -8.67 -12.25 -4.12
C PRO A 30 -8.47 -13.39 -5.14
N ILE A 31 -9.00 -14.57 -4.81
CA ILE A 31 -8.97 -15.74 -5.68
C ILE A 31 -10.32 -15.83 -6.41
N ASP A 32 -10.41 -15.26 -7.61
CA ASP A 32 -11.59 -15.48 -8.45
C ASP A 32 -11.53 -16.89 -9.03
N SER A 33 -12.29 -17.83 -8.45
CA SER A 33 -12.36 -19.20 -8.98
C SER A 33 -13.64 -19.45 -9.75
N THR A 34 -13.62 -19.16 -11.05
CA THR A 34 -14.58 -19.73 -12.00
C THR A 34 -14.02 -21.03 -12.55
N THR A 35 -14.28 -22.13 -11.85
CA THR A 35 -14.36 -23.51 -12.37
C THR A 35 -13.48 -23.85 -13.59
N ALA A 36 -12.14 -23.92 -13.43
CA ALA A 36 -11.24 -24.62 -14.34
C ALA A 36 -9.88 -24.85 -13.67
N TYR A 37 -9.06 -25.73 -14.26
CA TYR A 37 -7.66 -25.92 -13.89
C TYR A 37 -6.94 -24.57 -13.82
N VAL A 38 -6.45 -24.24 -12.62
CA VAL A 38 -5.74 -22.99 -12.36
C VAL A 38 -4.24 -23.24 -12.50
N PRO A 39 -3.52 -22.50 -13.35
CA PRO A 39 -2.07 -22.55 -13.40
C PRO A 39 -1.46 -22.20 -12.02
N ILE A 40 -0.59 -23.08 -11.52
CA ILE A 40 0.20 -22.86 -10.31
C ILE A 40 1.48 -22.13 -10.70
N ILE A 41 1.80 -21.06 -9.96
CA ILE A 41 3.07 -20.31 -10.10
C ILE A 41 3.98 -20.56 -8.90
N SER A 42 5.26 -20.24 -9.04
CA SER A 42 6.22 -20.33 -7.93
C SER A 42 5.89 -19.35 -6.80
N ASP A 43 6.41 -19.63 -5.61
CA ASP A 43 6.24 -18.74 -4.45
C ASP A 43 6.88 -17.36 -4.66
N GLU A 44 8.00 -17.29 -5.39
CA GLU A 44 8.64 -16.02 -5.74
C GLU A 44 7.77 -15.19 -6.69
N GLU A 45 7.18 -15.83 -7.71
CA GLU A 45 6.25 -15.16 -8.61
C GLU A 45 4.99 -14.71 -7.87
N MET A 46 4.50 -15.52 -6.94
CA MET A 46 3.36 -15.14 -6.11
C MET A 46 3.68 -13.94 -5.22
N GLU A 47 4.89 -13.85 -4.63
CA GLU A 47 5.30 -12.67 -3.87
C GLU A 47 5.31 -11.41 -4.75
N LYS A 48 5.79 -11.50 -5.99
CA LYS A 48 5.71 -10.41 -6.96
C LYS A 48 4.27 -10.02 -7.27
N CYS A 49 3.37 -10.99 -7.40
CA CYS A 49 1.95 -10.75 -7.60
C CYS A 49 1.29 -10.05 -6.41
N VAL A 50 1.63 -10.44 -5.18
CA VAL A 50 1.15 -9.78 -3.96
C VAL A 50 1.64 -8.33 -3.90
N LYS A 51 2.92 -8.06 -4.20
CA LYS A 51 3.43 -6.68 -4.27
C LYS A 51 2.65 -5.85 -5.27
N LEU A 52 2.56 -6.35 -6.50
CA LEU A 52 1.91 -5.67 -7.62
C LEU A 52 0.44 -5.35 -7.33
N TYR A 53 -0.31 -6.31 -6.76
CA TYR A 53 -1.70 -6.12 -6.38
C TYR A 53 -1.86 -5.01 -5.34
N ASN A 54 -1.07 -5.05 -4.27
CA ASN A 54 -1.20 -4.09 -3.18
C ASN A 54 -0.75 -2.69 -3.59
N GLU A 55 0.33 -2.56 -4.34
CA GLU A 55 0.77 -1.26 -4.85
C GLU A 55 -0.29 -0.63 -5.77
N ALA A 56 -0.93 -1.41 -6.65
CA ALA A 56 -2.05 -0.94 -7.47
C ALA A 56 -3.27 -0.55 -6.62
N LYS A 57 -3.60 -1.36 -5.61
CA LYS A 57 -4.68 -1.07 -4.65
C LYS A 57 -4.44 0.25 -3.91
N TRP A 58 -3.23 0.49 -3.42
CA TRP A 58 -2.87 1.73 -2.73
C TRP A 58 -2.91 2.95 -3.63
N ILE A 59 -2.52 2.83 -4.90
CA ILE A 59 -2.69 3.92 -5.87
C ILE A 59 -4.18 4.18 -6.12
N SER A 60 -5.00 3.13 -6.21
CA SER A 60 -6.46 3.26 -6.37
C SER A 60 -7.10 3.99 -5.18
N GLU A 61 -6.78 3.59 -3.95
CA GLU A 61 -7.25 4.25 -2.71
C GLU A 61 -6.80 5.73 -2.66
N LYS A 62 -5.57 6.00 -3.12
CA LYS A 62 -5.06 7.37 -3.21
C LYS A 62 -5.80 8.18 -4.27
N LEU A 63 -6.10 7.59 -5.42
CA LEU A 63 -6.86 8.26 -6.50
C LEU A 63 -8.28 8.63 -6.05
N GLU A 64 -8.93 7.79 -5.25
CA GLU A 64 -10.29 8.04 -4.71
C GLU A 64 -10.33 9.24 -3.76
N THR A 65 -9.26 9.48 -3.01
CA THR A 65 -9.18 10.55 -2.01
C THR A 65 -8.45 11.81 -2.50
N THR A 66 -7.81 11.75 -3.66
CA THR A 66 -7.05 12.89 -4.21
C THR A 66 -7.99 13.92 -4.83
N TYR A 67 -7.98 15.15 -4.30
CA TYR A 67 -8.59 16.30 -4.95
C TYR A 67 -7.77 16.75 -6.18
N VAL A 68 -8.45 17.05 -7.28
CA VAL A 68 -7.84 17.56 -8.52
C VAL A 68 -8.31 18.99 -8.77
N ASP A 69 -7.35 19.90 -8.89
CA ASP A 69 -7.62 21.26 -9.35
C ASP A 69 -7.59 21.28 -10.88
N ASN A 70 -8.77 21.31 -11.50
CA ASN A 70 -8.93 21.25 -12.96
C ASN A 70 -8.39 22.49 -13.68
N TYR A 71 -8.12 23.58 -12.97
CA TYR A 71 -7.51 24.79 -13.56
C TYR A 71 -5.98 24.81 -13.44
N ASN A 72 -5.41 23.82 -12.77
CA ASN A 72 -3.98 23.68 -12.58
C ASN A 72 -3.44 22.48 -13.35
N GLU A 73 -2.75 22.76 -14.46
CA GLU A 73 -2.16 21.73 -15.33
C GLU A 73 -1.27 20.74 -14.56
N LYS A 74 -0.49 21.22 -13.58
CA LYS A 74 0.38 20.36 -12.78
C LYS A 74 -0.43 19.40 -11.90
N SER A 75 -1.55 19.87 -11.34
CA SER A 75 -2.46 19.04 -10.54
C SER A 75 -3.08 17.93 -11.38
N VAL A 76 -3.66 18.30 -12.54
CA VAL A 76 -4.24 17.36 -13.51
C VAL A 76 -3.20 16.36 -14.01
N LYS A 77 -2.01 16.82 -14.38
CA LYS A 77 -0.91 15.96 -14.87
C LYS A 77 -0.44 14.96 -13.80
N SER A 78 -0.36 15.40 -12.54
CA SER A 78 0.01 14.51 -11.43
C SER A 78 -1.04 13.44 -11.21
N TYR A 79 -2.33 13.79 -11.24
CA TYR A 79 -3.42 12.84 -11.11
C TYR A 79 -3.44 11.82 -12.25
N ASN A 80 -3.38 12.31 -13.50
CA ASN A 80 -3.36 11.44 -14.69
C ASN A 80 -2.17 10.49 -14.70
N LYS A 81 -1.00 10.93 -14.20
CA LYS A 81 0.15 10.03 -14.05
C LYS A 81 -0.15 8.86 -13.09
N MET A 82 -0.82 9.11 -11.97
CA MET A 82 -1.22 8.03 -11.05
C MET A 82 -2.26 7.11 -11.69
N VAL A 83 -3.20 7.64 -12.47
CA VAL A 83 -4.18 6.84 -13.23
C VAL A 83 -3.47 5.89 -14.21
N GLU A 84 -2.52 6.38 -15.00
CA GLU A 84 -1.79 5.55 -15.95
C GLU A 84 -0.90 4.51 -15.26
N GLN A 85 -0.25 4.88 -14.16
CA GLN A 85 0.50 3.93 -13.33
C GLN A 85 -0.41 2.81 -12.80
N ASN A 86 -1.56 3.17 -12.23
CA ASN A 86 -2.53 2.20 -11.72
C ASN A 86 -2.99 1.24 -12.82
N ARG A 87 -3.36 1.79 -13.99
CA ARG A 87 -3.80 0.99 -15.15
C ARG A 87 -2.72 0.00 -15.60
N ALA A 88 -1.47 0.45 -15.70
CA ALA A 88 -0.36 -0.41 -16.11
C ALA A 88 -0.15 -1.56 -15.11
N MET A 89 -0.23 -1.27 -13.81
CA MET A 89 -0.06 -2.27 -12.76
C MET A 89 -1.21 -3.29 -12.72
N LEU A 90 -2.45 -2.82 -12.85
CA LEU A 90 -3.62 -3.70 -12.96
C LEU A 90 -3.55 -4.58 -14.21
N SER A 91 -3.14 -4.03 -15.36
CA SER A 91 -2.95 -4.81 -16.59
C SER A 91 -1.91 -5.92 -16.41
N LYS A 92 -0.77 -5.58 -15.78
CA LYS A 92 0.29 -6.55 -15.46
C LYS A 92 -0.21 -7.62 -14.48
N PHE A 93 -0.95 -7.23 -13.45
CA PHE A 93 -1.54 -8.16 -12.49
C PHE A 93 -2.52 -9.10 -13.19
N ASN A 94 -3.43 -8.57 -14.01
CA ASN A 94 -4.40 -9.37 -14.74
C ASN A 94 -3.75 -10.35 -15.72
N THR A 95 -2.65 -9.96 -16.35
CA THR A 95 -1.93 -10.81 -17.31
C THR A 95 -1.15 -11.93 -16.63
N TYR A 96 -0.44 -11.62 -15.54
CA TYR A 96 0.56 -12.54 -14.97
C TYR A 96 0.14 -13.19 -13.65
N CYS A 97 -0.89 -12.69 -12.98
CA CYS A 97 -1.24 -13.05 -11.61
C CYS A 97 -2.71 -13.47 -11.47
N ALA A 98 -3.64 -12.80 -12.14
CA ALA A 98 -5.07 -13.10 -12.01
C ALA A 98 -5.37 -14.54 -12.42
N GLY A 99 -6.27 -15.16 -11.66
CA GLY A 99 -6.67 -16.55 -11.88
C GLY A 99 -5.59 -17.59 -11.62
N LYS A 100 -4.38 -17.22 -11.15
CA LYS A 100 -3.35 -18.16 -10.69
C LYS A 100 -3.50 -18.42 -9.20
N ARG A 101 -3.28 -19.67 -8.78
CA ARG A 101 -3.34 -20.08 -7.38
C ARG A 101 -1.93 -20.34 -6.89
N SER A 102 -1.69 -19.92 -5.65
CA SER A 102 -0.64 -20.51 -4.84
C SER A 102 -1.10 -20.54 -3.39
N TYR A 103 -0.78 -21.63 -2.70
CA TYR A 103 -0.94 -21.78 -1.25
C TYR A 103 -0.19 -20.67 -0.47
N SER A 104 0.76 -20.00 -1.11
CA SER A 104 1.65 -19.02 -0.48
C SER A 104 1.22 -17.56 -0.62
N ALA A 105 0.13 -17.19 -1.31
CA ALA A 105 -0.24 -15.77 -1.48
C ALA A 105 -0.36 -15.03 -0.13
N CYS A 106 -1.02 -15.66 0.85
CA CYS A 106 -1.09 -15.10 2.20
C CYS A 106 0.28 -15.13 2.92
N LYS A 107 1.07 -16.20 2.76
CA LYS A 107 2.42 -16.29 3.36
C LYS A 107 3.35 -15.21 2.81
N ALA A 108 3.23 -14.91 1.52
CA ALA A 108 3.94 -13.81 0.88
C ALA A 108 3.51 -12.48 1.49
N ALA A 109 2.21 -12.21 1.63
CA ALA A 109 1.73 -11.01 2.31
C ALA A 109 2.26 -10.91 3.76
N GLN A 110 2.23 -12.00 4.54
CA GLN A 110 2.82 -12.05 5.88
C GLN A 110 4.31 -11.72 5.89
N LYS A 111 5.07 -12.32 4.96
CA LYS A 111 6.52 -12.08 4.83
C LYS A 111 6.78 -10.61 4.55
N LEU A 112 6.08 -10.01 3.60
CA LEU A 112 6.25 -8.60 3.22
C LEU A 112 5.88 -7.65 4.36
N ASN A 113 4.78 -7.93 5.08
CA ASN A 113 4.40 -7.16 6.25
C ASN A 113 5.43 -7.28 7.38
N LYS A 114 6.00 -8.48 7.60
CA LYS A 114 7.07 -8.69 8.58
C LYS A 114 8.32 -7.89 8.21
N GLU A 115 8.68 -7.83 6.93
CA GLU A 115 9.80 -7.01 6.42
C GLU A 115 9.56 -5.51 6.65
N GLN A 116 8.30 -5.06 6.67
CA GLN A 116 7.91 -3.69 7.06
C GLN A 116 7.84 -3.47 8.59
N GLY A 117 8.17 -4.47 9.41
CA GLY A 117 8.07 -4.39 10.87
C GLY A 117 6.64 -4.48 11.42
N LEU A 118 5.66 -4.89 10.60
CA LEU A 118 4.28 -5.08 11.03
C LEU A 118 4.11 -6.39 11.82
N PRO A 119 3.16 -6.44 12.78
CA PRO A 119 2.92 -7.64 13.57
C PRO A 119 2.43 -8.81 12.71
N TYR A 120 2.71 -10.03 13.17
CA TYR A 120 2.23 -11.25 12.53
C TYR A 120 0.70 -11.24 12.40
N GLN A 121 0.21 -11.60 11.22
CA GLN A 121 -1.21 -11.77 10.93
C GLN A 121 -1.47 -13.20 10.52
N LYS A 122 -2.51 -13.84 11.04
CA LYS A 122 -2.91 -15.19 10.64
C LYS A 122 -3.46 -15.18 9.20
N CYS A 123 -3.10 -16.19 8.42
CA CYS A 123 -3.74 -16.41 7.13
C CYS A 123 -5.19 -16.85 7.32
N VAL A 124 -6.11 -16.01 6.86
CA VAL A 124 -7.52 -16.37 6.72
C VAL A 124 -7.67 -16.87 5.29
N VAL A 125 -8.14 -18.10 5.13
CA VAL A 125 -8.56 -18.58 3.82
C VAL A 125 -9.99 -18.08 3.68
N ASP A 126 -10.20 -17.09 2.80
CA ASP A 126 -11.55 -16.67 2.44
C ASP A 126 -12.24 -17.90 1.84
N LYS A 127 -13.25 -18.40 2.54
CA LYS A 127 -14.05 -19.57 2.15
C LYS A 127 -15.15 -19.15 1.20
#